data_AF-A0A382CMP8-F1
#
_entry.id   AF-A0A382CMP8-F1
#
_cell.length_a   1.000
_cell.length_b   1.000
_cell.length_c   1.000
_cell.angle_alpha   90.00
_cell.angle_beta   90.00
_cell.angle_gamma   90.00
#
_symmetry.space_group_name_H-M   'P 1'
#
loop_
_entity.id
_entity.type
_entity.pdbx_description
1 polymer ?
#
loop_
_entity_poly.entity_id
_entity_poly.type
_entity_poly.pdbx_seq_one_letter_code
_entity_poly.pdbx_strand_id
1 'polypeptide(L)'
;MIKQILKWIGFILKKVLKWIGIGFSIIIIGGFIPATLGAYGLFWERWTTSLLGNPLNPRLSWYNPLEKTMGNFSQPLATLAKENVLNLQDVFQEASNYAELHGSDSLVIQHNGKIVYENYWNDTKPESLFALHSITKTMNALLIGHAIE
;
A
#
# COMPACT_ATOMS: atom_id res chain seq x y z
N MET A 1 -34.84 49.74 -12.75
CA MET A 1 -33.36 49.59 -12.72
C MET A 1 -32.89 48.35 -11.94
N ILE A 2 -33.17 48.24 -10.64
CA ILE A 2 -32.64 47.14 -9.78
C ILE A 2 -33.03 45.73 -10.27
N LYS A 3 -34.31 45.50 -10.61
CA LYS A 3 -34.77 44.19 -11.14
C LYS A 3 -34.08 43.77 -12.45
N GLN A 4 -33.67 44.75 -13.27
CA GLN A 4 -33.03 44.50 -14.56
C GLN A 4 -31.55 44.16 -14.38
N ILE A 5 -30.88 44.84 -13.44
CA ILE A 5 -29.52 44.54 -12.99
C ILE A 5 -29.45 43.14 -12.38
N LEU A 6 -30.39 42.77 -11.49
CA LEU A 6 -30.45 41.43 -10.90
C LEU A 6 -30.67 40.31 -11.93
N LYS A 7 -31.54 40.53 -12.94
CA LYS A 7 -31.72 39.58 -14.05
C LYS A 7 -30.44 39.39 -14.87
N TRP A 8 -29.71 40.48 -15.13
CA TRP A 8 -28.47 40.44 -15.90
C TRP A 8 -27.34 39.73 -15.13
N ILE A 9 -27.19 40.01 -13.82
CA ILE A 9 -26.27 39.29 -12.94
C ILE A 9 -26.59 37.79 -12.92
N GLY A 10 -27.87 37.42 -12.77
CA GLY A 10 -28.29 36.01 -12.79
C GLY A 10 -27.99 35.31 -14.12
N PHE A 11 -28.12 36.01 -15.24
CA PHE A 11 -27.77 35.49 -16.57
C PHE A 11 -26.27 35.23 -16.71
N ILE A 12 -25.42 36.18 -16.28
CA ILE A 12 -23.96 36.03 -16.29
C ILE A 12 -23.53 34.89 -15.38
N LEU A 13 -24.07 34.83 -14.16
CA LEU A 13 -23.75 33.77 -13.19
C LEU A 13 -24.07 32.38 -13.76
N LYS A 14 -25.23 32.21 -14.41
CA LYS A 14 -25.58 30.94 -15.08
C LYS A 14 -24.60 30.58 -16.19
N LYS A 15 -24.17 31.56 -16.98
CA LYS A 15 -23.20 31.33 -18.07
C LYS A 15 -21.84 30.93 -17.53
N VAL A 16 -21.36 31.60 -16.48
CA VAL A 16 -20.10 31.28 -15.79
C VAL A 16 -20.15 29.89 -15.18
N LEU A 17 -21.20 29.57 -14.41
CA LEU A 17 -21.39 28.25 -13.80
C LEU A 17 -21.43 27.13 -14.85
N LYS A 18 -22.10 27.37 -16.00
CA LYS A 18 -22.12 26.41 -17.12
C LYS A 18 -20.71 26.09 -17.62
N TRP A 19 -19.89 27.11 -17.87
CA TRP A 19 -18.53 26.91 -18.39
C TRP A 19 -17.60 26.29 -17.35
N ILE A 20 -17.74 26.67 -16.07
CA ILE A 20 -17.03 26.01 -14.96
C ILE A 20 -17.39 24.52 -14.92
N GLY A 21 -18.68 24.20 -14.98
CA GLY A 21 -19.15 22.81 -14.99
C GLY A 21 -18.57 22.00 -16.16
N ILE A 22 -18.61 22.55 -17.38
CA ILE A 22 -18.01 21.92 -18.56
C ILE A 22 -16.50 21.70 -18.36
N GLY A 23 -15.78 22.70 -17.85
CA GLY A 23 -14.35 22.60 -17.58
C GLY A 23 -14.03 21.48 -16.59
N PHE A 24 -14.76 21.41 -15.47
CA PHE A 24 -14.63 20.32 -14.50
C PHE A 24 -14.94 18.96 -15.12
N SER A 25 -16.00 18.84 -15.92
CA SER A 25 -16.33 17.58 -16.60
C SER A 25 -15.21 17.11 -17.51
N ILE A 26 -14.57 18.02 -18.26
CA ILE A 26 -13.43 17.67 -19.12
C ILE A 26 -12.24 17.16 -18.30
N ILE A 27 -11.90 17.84 -17.19
CA ILE A 27 -10.79 17.42 -16.32
C ILE A 27 -11.07 16.05 -15.68
N ILE A 28 -12.31 15.81 -15.25
CA ILE A 28 -12.68 14.54 -14.63
C ILE A 28 -12.67 13.41 -15.66
N ILE A 29 -13.31 13.60 -16.81
CA ILE A 29 -13.47 12.56 -17.84
C ILE A 29 -12.15 12.29 -18.58
N GLY A 30 -11.39 13.34 -18.89
CA GLY A 30 -10.11 13.20 -19.61
C GLY A 30 -8.93 12.93 -18.70
N GLY A 31 -8.94 13.41 -17.46
CA GLY A 31 -7.83 13.29 -16.53
C GLY A 31 -8.07 12.26 -15.43
N PHE A 32 -9.00 12.56 -14.53
CA PHE A 32 -9.17 11.80 -13.28
C PHE A 32 -9.62 10.35 -13.52
N ILE A 33 -10.66 10.13 -14.33
CA ILE A 33 -11.18 8.77 -14.57
C ILE A 33 -10.14 7.88 -15.27
N PRO A 34 -9.51 8.28 -16.39
CA PRO A 34 -8.48 7.45 -17.02
C PRO A 34 -7.28 7.21 -16.11
N ALA A 35 -6.88 8.20 -15.31
CA ALA A 35 -5.84 8.03 -14.30
C ALA A 35 -6.20 6.93 -13.29
N THR A 36 -7.42 6.95 -12.73
CA THR A 36 -7.88 5.92 -11.77
C THR A 36 -7.96 4.52 -12.37
N LEU A 37 -8.05 4.42 -13.70
CA LEU A 37 -8.10 3.16 -14.45
C LEU A 37 -6.72 2.73 -14.98
N GLY A 38 -5.65 3.44 -14.62
CA GLY A 38 -4.28 3.10 -15.00
C GLY A 38 -3.85 3.56 -16.40
N ALA A 39 -4.67 4.34 -17.12
CA ALA A 39 -4.35 4.77 -18.48
C ALA A 39 -3.08 5.63 -18.57
N TYR A 40 -2.69 6.29 -17.48
CA TYR A 40 -1.49 7.13 -17.38
C TYR A 40 -0.38 6.49 -16.54
N GLY A 41 -0.46 5.17 -16.30
CA GLY A 41 0.52 4.42 -15.53
C GLY A 41 0.28 4.42 -14.02
N LEU A 42 1.07 3.60 -13.32
CA LEU A 42 0.85 3.22 -11.92
C LEU A 42 0.92 4.38 -10.94
N PHE A 43 1.77 5.38 -11.19
CA PHE A 43 1.86 6.55 -10.31
C PHE A 43 0.50 7.28 -10.24
N TRP A 44 -0.08 7.60 -11.39
CA TRP A 44 -1.34 8.33 -11.47
C TRP A 44 -2.52 7.50 -10.99
N GLU A 45 -2.52 6.19 -11.27
CA GLU A 45 -3.51 5.25 -10.71
C GLU A 45 -3.49 5.26 -9.18
N ARG A 46 -2.31 5.04 -8.57
CA ARG A 46 -2.17 4.95 -7.11
C ARG A 46 -2.44 6.29 -6.43
N TRP A 47 -1.97 7.40 -7.02
CA TRP A 47 -2.24 8.74 -6.51
C TRP A 47 -3.74 9.04 -6.49
N THR A 48 -4.44 8.87 -7.62
CA THR A 48 -5.87 9.18 -7.70
C THR A 48 -6.72 8.24 -6.85
N THR A 49 -6.39 6.95 -6.79
CA THR A 49 -7.07 6.00 -5.90
C THR A 49 -6.75 6.22 -4.42
N SER A 50 -5.57 6.75 -4.06
CA SER A 50 -5.27 7.15 -2.68
C SER A 50 -6.12 8.32 -2.20
N LEU A 51 -6.48 9.26 -3.09
CA LEU A 51 -7.36 10.39 -2.76
C LEU A 51 -8.78 9.92 -2.43
N LEU A 52 -9.17 8.76 -2.95
CA LEU A 52 -10.49 8.14 -2.73
C LEU A 52 -10.49 7.14 -1.57
N GLY A 53 -9.34 6.86 -0.95
CA GLY A 53 -9.17 5.87 0.11
C GLY A 53 -8.50 6.42 1.35
N ASN A 54 -8.27 5.56 2.35
CA ASN A 54 -7.44 5.93 3.49
C ASN A 54 -5.96 5.83 3.08
N PRO A 55 -5.20 6.94 3.02
CA PRO A 55 -3.79 6.92 2.63
C PRO A 55 -2.91 6.14 3.61
N LEU A 56 -3.38 5.92 4.85
CA LEU A 56 -2.68 5.13 5.86
C LEU A 56 -2.93 3.62 5.73
N ASN A 57 -3.88 3.21 4.87
CA ASN A 57 -4.19 1.81 4.62
C ASN A 57 -4.20 1.53 3.10
N PRO A 58 -3.01 1.50 2.45
CA PRO A 58 -2.91 1.25 1.03
C PRO A 58 -3.40 -0.17 0.68
N ARG A 59 -3.97 -0.34 -0.52
CA ARG A 59 -4.46 -1.64 -0.99
C ARG A 59 -3.30 -2.63 -1.08
N LEU A 60 -3.47 -3.84 -0.53
CA LEU A 60 -2.42 -4.86 -0.57
C LEU A 60 -2.04 -5.27 -2.01
N SER A 61 -2.96 -5.15 -2.96
CA SER A 61 -2.69 -5.38 -4.39
C SER A 61 -1.59 -4.48 -4.98
N TRP A 62 -1.26 -3.36 -4.33
CA TRP A 62 -0.16 -2.48 -4.75
C TRP A 62 1.22 -3.08 -4.52
N TYR A 63 1.32 -4.08 -3.64
CA TYR A 63 2.57 -4.79 -3.37
C TYR A 63 2.83 -5.94 -4.34
N ASN A 64 2.01 -6.12 -5.39
CA ASN A 64 2.27 -7.13 -6.41
C ASN A 64 3.56 -6.76 -7.17
N PRO A 65 4.60 -7.60 -7.15
CA PRO A 65 5.86 -7.31 -7.84
C PRO A 65 5.63 -7.21 -9.36
N LEU A 66 6.11 -6.13 -9.97
CA LEU A 66 6.05 -5.93 -11.42
C LEU A 66 7.20 -6.63 -12.15
N GLU A 67 8.33 -6.75 -11.46
CA GLU A 67 9.55 -7.35 -11.96
C GLU A 67 10.23 -8.11 -10.82
N LYS A 68 10.86 -9.24 -11.15
CA LYS A 68 11.70 -9.97 -10.22
C LYS A 68 13.13 -9.49 -10.41
N THR A 69 13.82 -9.17 -9.32
CA THR A 69 15.25 -8.90 -9.38
C THR A 69 16.02 -10.20 -9.65
N MET A 70 17.26 -10.10 -10.12
CA MET A 70 18.12 -11.27 -10.29
C MET A 70 18.46 -11.88 -8.93
N GLY A 71 18.00 -13.10 -8.66
CA GLY A 71 18.22 -13.81 -7.40
C GLY A 71 17.38 -15.08 -7.30
N ASN A 72 17.72 -15.95 -6.35
CA ASN A 72 16.94 -17.17 -6.08
C ASN A 72 15.76 -16.85 -5.14
N PHE A 73 14.70 -16.25 -5.71
CA PHE A 73 13.43 -15.99 -5.02
C PHE A 73 12.39 -17.10 -5.25
N SER A 74 12.78 -18.19 -5.90
CA SER A 74 11.88 -19.29 -6.25
C SER A 74 11.73 -20.31 -5.14
N GLN A 75 12.64 -20.30 -4.16
CA GLN A 75 12.61 -21.21 -3.02
C GLN A 75 12.40 -20.42 -1.73
N PRO A 76 11.50 -20.85 -0.83
CA PRO A 76 11.37 -20.24 0.49
C PRO A 76 12.69 -20.37 1.26
N LEU A 77 12.89 -19.48 2.24
CA LEU A 77 14.02 -19.61 3.16
C LEU A 77 13.96 -20.97 3.86
N ALA A 78 15.14 -21.58 4.05
CA ALA A 78 15.21 -22.85 4.75
C ALA A 78 14.75 -22.69 6.21
N THR A 79 13.82 -23.54 6.64
CA THR A 79 13.41 -23.63 8.05
C THR A 79 14.40 -24.53 8.79
N LEU A 80 14.90 -24.06 9.93
CA LEU A 80 15.70 -24.90 10.83
C LEU A 80 14.81 -25.99 11.42
N ALA A 81 15.25 -27.25 11.36
CA ALA A 81 14.61 -28.33 12.09
C ALA A 81 14.54 -27.99 13.58
N LYS A 82 13.38 -28.20 14.21
CA LYS A 82 13.08 -27.85 15.62
C LYS A 82 14.14 -28.37 16.60
N GLU A 83 14.84 -29.44 16.23
CA GLU A 83 15.88 -30.12 17.01
C GLU A 83 17.11 -29.26 17.30
N ASN A 84 17.43 -28.26 16.46
CA ASN A 84 18.61 -27.39 16.63
C ASN A 84 18.36 -26.13 17.47
N VAL A 85 17.14 -25.94 17.98
CA VAL A 85 16.75 -24.72 18.71
C VAL A 85 16.08 -25.03 20.07
N LEU A 86 16.24 -26.27 20.55
CA LEU A 86 15.58 -26.80 21.76
C LEU A 86 15.70 -25.89 22.99
N ASN A 87 16.81 -25.16 23.16
CA ASN A 87 17.05 -24.30 24.32
C ASN A 87 16.38 -22.91 24.24
N LEU A 88 15.71 -22.57 23.13
CA LEU A 88 15.03 -21.27 22.95
C LEU A 88 13.52 -21.41 22.72
N GLN A 89 12.99 -22.63 22.77
CA GLN A 89 11.58 -22.88 22.48
C GLN A 89 10.65 -22.13 23.44
N ASP A 90 11.01 -22.06 24.72
CA ASP A 90 10.25 -21.33 25.74
C ASP A 90 10.24 -19.81 25.45
N VAL A 91 11.38 -19.26 25.02
CA VAL A 91 11.51 -17.85 24.66
C VAL A 91 10.68 -17.50 23.42
N PHE A 92 10.68 -18.37 22.42
CA PHE A 92 9.84 -18.18 21.22
C PHE A 92 8.36 -18.28 21.55
N GLN A 93 7.98 -19.19 22.45
CA GLN A 93 6.60 -19.30 22.89
C GLN A 93 6.16 -18.07 23.67
N GLU A 94 7.01 -17.52 24.54
CA GLU A 94 6.74 -16.27 25.25
C GLU A 94 6.55 -15.09 24.28
N ALA A 95 7.44 -14.94 23.30
CA ALA A 95 7.33 -13.92 22.27
C ALA A 95 6.06 -14.09 21.42
N SER A 96 5.70 -15.33 21.09
CA SER A 96 4.48 -15.68 20.37
C SER A 96 3.23 -15.33 21.16
N ASN A 97 3.19 -15.68 22.45
CA ASN A 97 2.07 -15.35 23.33
C ASN A 97 1.90 -13.84 23.47
N TYR A 98 3.01 -13.10 23.58
CA TYR A 98 2.99 -11.64 23.60
C TYR A 98 2.45 -11.07 22.29
N ALA A 99 2.94 -11.54 21.14
CA ALA A 99 2.47 -11.09 19.83
C ALA A 99 0.96 -11.34 19.63
N GLU A 100 0.48 -12.52 20.02
CA GLU A 100 -0.94 -12.89 19.98
C GLU A 100 -1.79 -11.98 20.88
N LEU A 101 -1.36 -11.78 22.13
CA LEU A 101 -2.04 -10.90 23.09
C LEU A 101 -2.21 -9.47 22.56
N HIS A 102 -1.26 -9.01 21.74
CA HIS A 102 -1.27 -7.67 21.14
C HIS A 102 -1.89 -7.63 19.73
N GLY A 103 -2.55 -8.69 19.29
CA GLY A 103 -3.30 -8.72 18.03
C GLY A 103 -2.42 -8.72 16.79
N SER A 104 -1.22 -9.32 16.88
CA SER A 104 -0.36 -9.52 15.72
C SER A 104 -0.97 -10.55 14.77
N ASP A 105 -0.82 -10.33 13.46
CA ASP A 105 -1.25 -11.31 12.46
C ASP A 105 -0.24 -12.44 12.28
N SER A 106 1.06 -12.16 12.45
CA SER A 106 2.12 -13.17 12.33
C SER A 106 3.37 -12.78 13.12
N LEU A 107 4.16 -13.78 13.49
CA LEU A 107 5.49 -13.62 14.06
C LEU A 107 6.44 -14.58 13.34
N VAL A 108 7.50 -14.05 12.75
CA VAL A 108 8.56 -14.83 12.09
C VAL A 108 9.91 -14.44 12.68
N ILE A 109 10.69 -15.42 13.13
CA ILE A 109 12.03 -15.21 13.69
C ILE A 109 13.05 -15.89 12.78
N GLN A 110 14.04 -15.12 12.34
CA GLN A 110 15.14 -15.59 11.49
C GLN A 110 16.47 -15.52 12.22
N HIS A 111 17.30 -16.57 12.07
CA HIS A 111 18.68 -16.59 12.55
C HIS A 111 19.58 -17.23 11.50
N ASN A 112 20.71 -16.58 11.17
CA ASN A 112 21.69 -17.04 10.18
C ASN A 112 21.07 -17.46 8.83
N GLY A 113 20.16 -16.63 8.31
CA GLY A 113 19.51 -16.85 7.02
C GLY A 113 18.47 -17.97 7.01
N LYS A 114 18.04 -18.47 8.18
CA LYS A 114 17.06 -19.55 8.32
C LYS A 114 15.92 -19.13 9.23
N ILE A 115 14.70 -19.56 8.92
CA ILE A 115 13.54 -19.37 9.79
C ILE A 115 13.68 -20.36 10.96
N VAL A 116 13.68 -19.86 12.20
CA VAL A 116 13.79 -20.68 13.42
C VAL A 116 12.46 -20.84 14.15
N TYR A 117 11.55 -19.91 13.95
CA TYR A 117 10.21 -19.94 14.50
C TYR A 117 9.27 -19.14 13.61
N GLU A 118 8.05 -19.62 13.45
CA GLU A 118 6.98 -18.89 12.81
C GLU A 118 5.64 -19.26 13.46
N ASN A 119 4.77 -18.28 13.62
CA ASN A 119 3.38 -18.49 14.01
C ASN A 119 2.49 -17.47 13.29
N TYR A 120 1.28 -17.90 12.93
CA TYR A 120 0.35 -17.13 12.13
C TYR A 120 -1.04 -17.19 12.77
N TRP A 121 -1.68 -16.04 12.91
CA TRP A 121 -3.01 -15.86 13.49
C TRP A 121 -3.95 -15.22 12.47
N ASN A 122 -5.24 -15.07 12.82
CA ASN A 122 -6.24 -14.34 12.03
C ASN A 122 -6.37 -14.81 10.57
N ASP A 123 -6.33 -16.12 10.34
CA ASP A 123 -6.35 -16.76 9.01
C ASP A 123 -5.20 -16.34 8.07
N THR A 124 -4.13 -15.77 8.62
CA THR A 124 -2.90 -15.51 7.86
C THR A 124 -2.05 -16.78 7.75
N LYS A 125 -1.16 -16.75 6.75
CA LYS A 125 -0.29 -17.85 6.35
C LYS A 125 1.01 -17.28 5.78
N PRO A 126 2.05 -18.09 5.57
CA PRO A 126 3.36 -17.58 5.13
C PRO A 126 3.31 -16.70 3.88
N GLU A 127 2.37 -16.95 2.97
CA GLU A 127 2.18 -16.20 1.73
C GLU A 127 1.19 -15.02 1.84
N SER A 128 0.60 -14.78 3.02
CA SER A 128 -0.30 -13.64 3.22
C SER A 128 0.43 -12.31 3.07
N LEU A 129 -0.17 -11.39 2.33
CA LEU A 129 0.32 -10.02 2.23
C LEU A 129 -0.06 -9.23 3.49
N PHE A 130 0.81 -8.31 3.91
CA PHE A 130 0.55 -7.38 5.00
C PHE A 130 0.97 -5.95 4.61
N ALA A 131 0.39 -4.96 5.28
CA ALA A 131 0.74 -3.56 5.04
C ALA A 131 2.08 -3.21 5.69
N LEU A 132 3.06 -2.76 4.88
CA LEU A 132 4.39 -2.41 5.38
C LEU A 132 4.43 -1.11 6.22
N HIS A 133 3.40 -0.26 6.13
CA HIS A 133 3.35 1.04 6.81
C HIS A 133 4.68 1.82 6.69
N SER A 134 5.34 2.13 7.81
CA SER A 134 6.59 2.89 7.82
C SER A 134 7.81 2.08 7.39
N ILE A 135 7.75 0.74 7.32
CA ILE A 135 8.84 -0.10 6.77
C ILE A 135 9.12 0.27 5.31
N THR A 136 8.10 0.76 4.58
CA THR A 136 8.26 1.29 3.21
C THR A 136 9.33 2.38 3.10
N LYS A 137 9.54 3.19 4.16
CA LYS A 137 10.58 4.24 4.15
C LYS A 137 11.98 3.63 4.09
N THR A 138 12.20 2.56 4.86
CA THR A 138 13.47 1.82 4.86
C THR A 138 13.71 1.15 3.52
N MET A 139 12.68 0.52 2.94
CA MET A 139 12.79 -0.10 1.61
C MET A 139 13.13 0.94 0.53
N ASN A 140 12.49 2.11 0.56
CA ASN A 140 12.80 3.20 -0.36
C ASN A 140 14.24 3.68 -0.19
N ALA A 141 14.71 3.85 1.05
CA ALA A 141 16.08 4.25 1.31
C ALA A 141 17.10 3.24 0.75
N LEU A 142 16.84 1.93 0.90
CA LEU A 142 17.69 0.87 0.33
C LEU A 142 17.72 0.92 -1.20
N LEU A 143 16.56 1.11 -1.84
CA LEU A 143 16.46 1.21 -3.31
C LEU A 143 17.20 2.43 -3.85
N ILE A 144 17.05 3.59 -3.20
CA ILE A 144 17.76 4.80 -3.59
C ILE A 144 19.27 4.66 -3.36
N GLY A 145 19.67 4.07 -2.23
CA GLY A 145 21.08 3.76 -1.96
C GLY A 145 21.69 2.92 -3.07
N HIS A 146 21.02 1.81 -3.44
CA HIS A 146 21.46 0.96 -4.54
C HIS A 146 21.50 1.67 -5.91
N ALA A 147 20.60 2.62 -6.17
CA ALA A 147 20.56 3.35 -7.43
C ALA A 147 21.65 4.45 -7.54
N ILE A 148 22.21 4.89 -6.41
CA ILE A 148 23.27 5.91 -6.37
C ILE A 148 24.68 5.28 -6.41
N GLU A 149 24.83 4.05 -5.92
CA GLU A 149 26.06 3.25 -6.06
C GLU A 149 26.32 2.79 -7.50
#